data_AF-A0A8H4J850-F1
#
_entry.id   AF-A0A8H4J850-F1
#
_cell.length_a   1.000
_cell.length_b   1.000
_cell.length_c   1.000
_cell.angle_alpha   90.00
_cell.angle_beta   90.00
_cell.angle_gamma   90.00
#
_symmetry.space_group_name_H-M   'P 1'
#
loop_
_entity.id
_entity.type
_entity.pdbx_description
1 polymer ?
#
loop_
_entity_poly.entity_id
_entity_poly.type
_entity_poly.pdbx_seq_one_letter_code
_entity_poly.pdbx_strand_id
1 'polypeptide(L)'
;MGQKRSYTEAMEDSTKPQHTSPFLPMFEVFRAELDEHHDRRERIIKASRDITAASKKIIFSLQRIRKLGQPIPPNITKANAQYWDTIKKIYAAVSKDLQGINAYRYSRNITGGHQEFMESLSFQHYLESQSLISYEESCKKLAELGDEGGALLLTPEDYILGVFDMVGELMRFAVTAMATSGALPGGESRRQPVPTHASGSSGTAEQKDEQMDVDVPEQKPPRNVLEDMRELRTHLEGLDIGDRKFSDDVDKKMGVMRNCVEKVENALYGLIIRGRERPKGWMPDLGDVDSAAGAGLNWLAGWPVPRGLNHRQPSDSTAPPTPATPSTLSDMPIVRARPLTLDQTTTGYALAVRPGRRVSPSVASP
;
A
#
# COMPACT_ATOMS: atom_id res chain seq x y z
N MET A 1 -26.00 -59.73 28.98
CA MET A 1 -24.53 -59.56 28.89
C MET A 1 -24.18 -59.22 27.45
N GLY A 2 -23.25 -58.30 27.19
CA GLY A 2 -22.77 -58.06 25.83
C GLY A 2 -21.69 -59.08 25.46
N GLN A 3 -21.87 -59.81 24.36
CA GLN A 3 -20.78 -60.61 23.79
C GLN A 3 -19.69 -59.68 23.27
N LYS A 4 -18.48 -59.79 23.82
CA LYS A 4 -17.29 -59.22 23.18
C LYS A 4 -17.04 -60.03 21.91
N ARG A 5 -17.12 -59.38 20.74
CA ARG A 5 -16.64 -59.97 19.48
C ARG A 5 -15.17 -60.36 19.63
N SER A 6 -14.78 -61.46 19.02
CA SER A 6 -13.39 -61.87 18.92
C SER A 6 -12.58 -60.86 18.10
N TYR A 7 -11.29 -60.74 18.40
CA TYR A 7 -10.34 -59.98 17.58
C TYR A 7 -10.29 -60.48 16.13
N THR A 8 -10.59 -61.77 15.90
CA THR A 8 -10.69 -62.36 14.55
C THR A 8 -11.92 -61.85 13.78
N GLU A 9 -13.10 -61.80 14.40
CA GLU A 9 -14.33 -61.28 13.78
C GLU A 9 -14.20 -59.80 13.41
N ALA A 10 -13.42 -59.04 14.17
CA ALA A 10 -13.12 -57.64 13.89
C ALA A 10 -12.24 -57.44 12.64
N MET A 11 -11.48 -58.46 12.22
CA MET A 11 -10.70 -58.41 10.97
C MET A 11 -11.54 -58.83 9.75
N GLU A 12 -12.45 -59.79 9.88
CA GLU A 12 -13.30 -60.26 8.78
C GLU A 12 -14.31 -59.20 8.31
N ASP A 13 -14.85 -58.36 9.21
CA ASP A 13 -15.80 -57.28 8.87
C ASP A 13 -15.20 -56.23 7.90
N SER A 14 -13.86 -56.20 7.78
CA SER A 14 -13.11 -55.34 6.83
C SER A 14 -13.32 -55.69 5.36
N THR A 15 -13.91 -56.85 5.05
CA THR A 15 -14.02 -57.38 3.67
C THR A 15 -15.33 -57.03 2.95
N LYS A 16 -16.27 -56.37 3.62
CA LYS A 16 -17.50 -55.89 2.98
C LYS A 16 -17.15 -54.73 2.03
N PRO A 17 -17.59 -54.76 0.75
CA PRO A 17 -17.37 -53.63 -0.15
C PRO A 17 -18.10 -52.41 0.40
N GLN A 18 -17.35 -51.41 0.85
CA GLN A 18 -17.92 -50.13 1.26
C GLN A 18 -18.63 -49.53 0.05
N HIS A 19 -19.95 -49.36 0.14
CA HIS A 19 -20.71 -48.72 -0.92
C HIS A 19 -20.23 -47.28 -1.06
N THR A 20 -19.46 -47.00 -2.11
CA THR A 20 -18.98 -45.65 -2.39
C THR A 20 -20.19 -44.72 -2.49
N SER A 21 -20.14 -43.61 -1.76
CA SER A 21 -21.24 -42.64 -1.78
C SER A 21 -21.35 -42.05 -3.20
N PRO A 22 -22.56 -41.96 -3.79
CA PRO A 22 -22.74 -41.44 -5.14
C PRO A 22 -22.32 -39.97 -5.28
N PHE A 23 -22.11 -39.28 -4.16
CA PHE A 23 -21.62 -37.90 -4.11
C PHE A 23 -20.08 -37.79 -4.13
N LEU A 24 -19.31 -38.89 -3.95
CA LEU A 24 -17.84 -38.83 -3.94
C LEU A 24 -17.22 -38.18 -5.18
N PRO A 25 -17.67 -38.45 -6.42
CA PRO A 25 -17.14 -37.77 -7.61
C PRO A 25 -17.35 -36.25 -7.58
N MET A 26 -18.44 -35.76 -6.97
CA MET A 26 -18.70 -34.34 -6.79
C MET A 26 -17.75 -33.71 -5.76
N PHE A 27 -17.47 -34.42 -4.67
CA PHE A 27 -16.50 -33.96 -3.66
C PHE A 27 -15.06 -33.95 -4.17
N GLU A 28 -14.66 -34.87 -5.06
CA GLU A 28 -13.33 -34.82 -5.69
C GLU A 28 -13.18 -33.60 -6.63
N VAL A 29 -14.23 -33.20 -7.35
CA VAL A 29 -14.23 -31.96 -8.14
C VAL A 29 -14.10 -30.74 -7.22
N PHE A 30 -14.92 -30.64 -6.16
CA PHE A 30 -14.81 -29.53 -5.20
C PHE A 30 -13.44 -29.50 -4.49
N ARG A 31 -12.84 -30.65 -4.21
CA ARG A 31 -11.48 -30.73 -3.64
C ARG A 31 -10.46 -30.17 -4.63
N ALA A 32 -10.47 -30.62 -5.89
CA ALA A 32 -9.55 -30.13 -6.91
C ALA A 32 -9.69 -28.61 -7.17
N GLU A 33 -10.92 -28.08 -7.18
CA GLU A 33 -11.17 -26.63 -7.30
C GLU A 33 -10.66 -25.84 -6.09
N LEU A 34 -10.82 -26.38 -4.87
CA LEU A 34 -10.33 -25.75 -3.64
C LEU A 34 -8.81 -25.81 -3.53
N ASP A 35 -8.18 -26.94 -3.86
CA ASP A 35 -6.73 -27.14 -3.81
C ASP A 35 -6.02 -26.13 -4.74
N GLU A 36 -6.41 -26.03 -6.01
CA GLU A 36 -5.83 -25.05 -6.95
C GLU A 36 -6.26 -23.59 -6.64
N HIS A 37 -7.39 -23.37 -5.97
CA HIS A 37 -7.71 -22.06 -5.39
C HIS A 37 -6.73 -21.68 -4.27
N HIS A 38 -6.33 -22.63 -3.43
CA HIS A 38 -5.36 -22.41 -2.34
C HIS A 38 -3.94 -22.24 -2.88
N ASP A 39 -3.49 -23.08 -3.81
CA ASP A 39 -2.18 -22.94 -4.44
C ASP A 39 -2.07 -21.59 -5.15
N ARG A 40 -3.07 -21.19 -5.94
CA ARG A 40 -3.14 -19.85 -6.55
C ARG A 40 -3.03 -18.73 -5.53
N ARG A 41 -3.75 -18.82 -4.41
CA ARG A 41 -3.70 -17.83 -3.34
C ARG A 41 -2.28 -17.68 -2.77
N GLU A 42 -1.57 -18.77 -2.53
CA GLU A 42 -0.20 -18.71 -2.01
C GLU A 42 0.81 -18.25 -3.07
N ARG A 43 0.62 -18.59 -4.36
CA ARG A 43 1.40 -18.02 -5.48
C ARG A 43 1.29 -16.48 -5.49
N ILE A 44 0.07 -15.94 -5.36
CA ILE A 44 -0.19 -14.49 -5.34
C ILE A 44 0.35 -13.83 -4.06
N ILE A 45 0.15 -14.43 -2.88
CA ILE A 45 0.69 -13.90 -1.60
C ILE A 45 2.22 -13.83 -1.63
N LYS A 46 2.88 -14.87 -2.18
CA LYS A 46 4.34 -14.87 -2.35
C LYS A 46 4.76 -13.75 -3.31
N ALA A 47 4.13 -13.66 -4.48
CA ALA A 47 4.41 -12.62 -5.46
C ALA A 47 4.28 -11.20 -4.86
N SER A 48 3.22 -10.93 -4.11
CA SER A 48 3.05 -9.65 -3.40
C SER A 48 4.24 -9.33 -2.49
N ARG A 49 4.65 -10.28 -1.64
CA ARG A 49 5.78 -10.10 -0.71
C ARG A 49 7.10 -9.85 -1.45
N ASP A 50 7.35 -10.60 -2.52
CA ASP A 50 8.59 -10.52 -3.30
C ASP A 50 8.65 -9.19 -4.11
N ILE A 51 7.51 -8.72 -4.65
CA ILE A 51 7.37 -7.38 -5.26
C ILE A 51 7.60 -6.27 -4.22
N THR A 52 6.99 -6.36 -3.03
CA THR A 52 7.19 -5.41 -1.94
C THR A 52 8.67 -5.35 -1.54
N ALA A 53 9.33 -6.50 -1.40
CA ALA A 53 10.75 -6.58 -1.04
C ALA A 53 11.66 -5.94 -2.11
N ALA A 54 11.39 -6.16 -3.40
CA ALA A 54 12.15 -5.57 -4.50
C ALA A 54 11.93 -4.04 -4.60
N SER A 55 10.68 -3.59 -4.44
CA SER A 55 10.31 -2.16 -4.47
C SER A 55 11.02 -1.38 -3.37
N LYS A 56 11.15 -1.94 -2.15
CA LYS A 56 11.98 -1.35 -1.07
C LYS A 56 13.45 -1.17 -1.46
N LYS A 57 14.05 -2.11 -2.21
CA LYS A 57 15.45 -1.97 -2.67
C LYS A 57 15.64 -0.87 -3.71
N ILE A 58 14.62 -0.62 -4.53
CA ILE A 58 14.56 0.52 -5.46
C ILE A 58 14.48 1.82 -4.67
N ILE A 59 13.51 1.94 -3.75
CA ILE A 59 13.28 3.13 -2.89
C ILE A 59 14.54 3.50 -2.09
N PHE A 60 15.16 2.55 -1.37
CA PHE A 60 16.42 2.79 -0.64
C PHE A 60 17.58 3.25 -1.54
N SER A 61 17.52 2.96 -2.84
CA SER A 61 18.51 3.41 -3.81
C SER A 61 18.21 4.77 -4.40
N LEU A 62 16.94 5.11 -4.57
CA LEU A 62 16.47 6.43 -4.96
C LEU A 62 16.71 7.47 -3.85
N GLN A 63 16.61 7.10 -2.57
CA GLN A 63 16.98 7.94 -1.41
C GLN A 63 18.46 8.38 -1.37
N ARG A 64 19.31 7.95 -2.30
CA ARG A 64 20.68 8.48 -2.47
C ARG A 64 20.76 9.70 -3.41
N ILE A 65 19.67 10.06 -4.08
CA ILE A 65 19.60 11.20 -5.01
C ILE A 65 19.46 12.51 -4.21
N ARG A 66 19.94 13.63 -4.78
CA ARG A 66 19.93 14.97 -4.13
C ARG A 66 19.49 16.13 -5.05
N LYS A 67 19.17 15.84 -6.30
CA LYS A 67 18.66 16.80 -7.30
C LYS A 67 17.33 16.28 -7.85
N LEU A 68 16.43 17.19 -8.21
CA LEU A 68 15.13 16.90 -8.82
C LEU A 68 15.12 17.33 -10.29
N GLY A 69 14.15 16.82 -11.06
CA GLY A 69 13.92 17.25 -12.44
C GLY A 69 15.07 16.88 -13.38
N GLN A 70 15.77 15.77 -13.09
CA GLN A 70 16.94 15.28 -13.82
C GLN A 70 16.90 13.74 -13.92
N PRO A 71 17.40 13.12 -15.00
CA PRO A 71 17.44 11.66 -15.13
C PRO A 71 18.17 10.97 -13.98
N ILE A 72 17.71 9.78 -13.58
CA ILE A 72 18.34 8.99 -12.51
C ILE A 72 19.83 8.73 -12.82
N PRO A 73 20.76 9.00 -11.87
CA PRO A 73 22.19 8.76 -12.07
C PRO A 73 22.49 7.32 -12.52
N PRO A 74 23.30 7.09 -13.58
CA PRO A 74 23.47 5.76 -14.20
C PRO A 74 23.92 4.64 -13.25
N ASN A 75 24.65 4.97 -12.18
CA ASN A 75 25.03 4.02 -11.12
C ASN A 75 23.82 3.55 -10.28
N ILE A 76 22.83 4.40 -10.05
CA ILE A 76 21.57 4.06 -9.37
C ILE A 76 20.66 3.30 -10.33
N THR A 77 20.54 3.75 -11.59
CA THR A 77 19.77 3.05 -12.63
C THR A 77 20.27 1.61 -12.82
N LYS A 78 21.59 1.40 -12.93
CA LYS A 78 22.20 0.08 -13.03
C LYS A 78 22.01 -0.77 -11.78
N ALA A 79 22.02 -0.17 -10.59
CA ALA A 79 21.77 -0.89 -9.33
C ALA A 79 20.29 -1.33 -9.18
N ASN A 80 19.36 -0.54 -9.73
CA ASN A 80 17.92 -0.78 -9.64
C ASN A 80 17.37 -1.69 -10.75
N ALA A 81 18.02 -1.76 -11.91
CA ALA A 81 17.57 -2.57 -13.06
C ALA A 81 17.19 -4.01 -12.69
N GLN A 82 18.04 -4.70 -11.91
CA GLN A 82 17.78 -6.07 -11.44
C GLN A 82 16.47 -6.22 -10.63
N TYR A 83 16.06 -5.17 -9.89
CA TYR A 83 14.85 -5.18 -9.08
C TYR A 83 13.61 -4.90 -9.94
N TRP A 84 13.71 -3.98 -10.90
CA TRP A 84 12.67 -3.78 -11.92
C TRP A 84 12.45 -5.05 -12.77
N ASP A 85 13.53 -5.71 -13.21
CA ASP A 85 13.48 -7.01 -13.90
C ASP A 85 12.84 -8.10 -13.04
N THR A 86 13.12 -8.11 -11.74
CA THR A 86 12.54 -9.07 -10.78
C THR A 86 11.04 -8.82 -10.61
N ILE A 87 10.63 -7.57 -10.42
CA ILE A 87 9.23 -7.17 -10.33
C ILE A 87 8.46 -7.55 -11.60
N LYS A 88 9.01 -7.27 -12.80
CA LYS A 88 8.41 -7.68 -14.07
C LYS A 88 8.21 -9.20 -14.15
N LYS A 89 9.24 -9.98 -13.82
CA LYS A 89 9.17 -11.46 -13.86
C LYS A 89 8.14 -12.03 -12.89
N ILE A 90 8.02 -11.44 -11.70
CA ILE A 90 7.01 -11.87 -10.71
C ILE A 90 5.60 -11.55 -11.21
N TYR A 91 5.36 -10.33 -11.70
CA TYR A 91 4.06 -9.91 -12.23
C TYR A 91 3.61 -10.75 -13.43
N ALA A 92 4.50 -11.00 -14.39
CA ALA A 92 4.21 -11.87 -15.54
C ALA A 92 3.86 -13.31 -15.10
N ALA A 93 4.56 -13.84 -14.08
CA ALA A 93 4.33 -15.18 -13.56
C ALA A 93 2.96 -15.35 -12.88
N VAL A 94 2.43 -14.32 -12.20
CA VAL A 94 1.10 -14.38 -11.56
C VAL A 94 -0.03 -13.72 -12.36
N SER A 95 0.24 -13.08 -13.49
CA SER A 95 -0.80 -12.37 -14.24
C SER A 95 -1.95 -13.28 -14.68
N LYS A 96 -1.67 -14.52 -15.13
CA LYS A 96 -2.70 -15.53 -15.48
C LYS A 96 -3.61 -15.86 -14.30
N ASP A 97 -3.05 -15.88 -13.08
CA ASP A 97 -3.79 -16.11 -11.84
C ASP A 97 -4.62 -14.90 -11.37
N LEU A 98 -4.39 -13.71 -11.95
CA LEU A 98 -5.07 -12.46 -11.62
C LEU A 98 -6.05 -11.99 -12.71
N GLN A 99 -6.41 -12.84 -13.69
CA GLN A 99 -7.35 -12.48 -14.75
C GLN A 99 -8.84 -12.64 -14.37
N GLY A 100 -9.70 -11.84 -15.00
CA GLY A 100 -11.16 -11.95 -14.89
C GLY A 100 -11.68 -11.82 -13.44
N ILE A 101 -12.50 -12.78 -12.99
CA ILE A 101 -13.02 -12.79 -11.62
C ILE A 101 -11.92 -12.93 -10.55
N ASN A 102 -10.77 -13.50 -10.90
CA ASN A 102 -9.67 -13.71 -9.97
C ASN A 102 -8.99 -12.38 -9.59
N ALA A 103 -8.97 -11.37 -10.47
CA ALA A 103 -8.50 -10.01 -10.17
C ALA A 103 -9.16 -9.47 -8.89
N TYR A 104 -10.49 -9.55 -8.84
CA TYR A 104 -11.30 -9.09 -7.71
C TYR A 104 -11.16 -10.03 -6.51
N ARG A 105 -11.17 -11.35 -6.72
CA ARG A 105 -11.09 -12.37 -5.66
C ARG A 105 -9.78 -12.30 -4.86
N TYR A 106 -8.65 -12.09 -5.53
CA TYR A 106 -7.32 -12.05 -4.92
C TYR A 106 -6.73 -10.63 -4.83
N SER A 107 -7.53 -9.59 -5.08
CA SER A 107 -7.18 -8.18 -4.87
C SER A 107 -6.42 -7.95 -3.55
N ARG A 108 -7.01 -8.37 -2.42
CA ARG A 108 -6.39 -8.28 -1.07
C ARG A 108 -5.16 -9.16 -0.86
N ASN A 109 -4.82 -10.06 -1.80
CA ASN A 109 -3.60 -10.86 -1.76
C ASN A 109 -2.45 -10.22 -2.56
N ILE A 110 -2.74 -9.36 -3.55
CA ILE A 110 -1.74 -8.65 -4.36
C ILE A 110 -1.56 -7.18 -3.98
N THR A 111 -2.57 -6.56 -3.36
CA THR A 111 -2.62 -5.11 -3.02
C THR A 111 -1.35 -4.54 -2.36
N GLY A 112 -0.74 -5.25 -1.39
CA GLY A 112 0.51 -4.78 -0.76
C GLY A 112 1.73 -4.76 -1.71
N GLY A 113 1.69 -5.57 -2.77
CA GLY A 113 2.66 -5.52 -3.87
C GLY A 113 2.35 -4.37 -4.84
N HIS A 114 1.07 -4.12 -5.14
CA HIS A 114 0.65 -2.97 -5.96
C HIS A 114 1.02 -1.63 -5.29
N GLN A 115 0.66 -1.43 -4.02
CA GLN A 115 0.90 -0.18 -3.28
C GLN A 115 2.39 0.17 -3.22
N GLU A 116 3.23 -0.79 -2.85
CA GLU A 116 4.69 -0.57 -2.75
C GLU A 116 5.36 -0.41 -4.14
N PHE A 117 4.84 -1.09 -5.17
CA PHE A 117 5.27 -0.85 -6.54
C PHE A 117 4.90 0.58 -6.99
N MET A 118 3.67 1.04 -6.70
CA MET A 118 3.21 2.40 -6.96
C MET A 118 4.04 3.46 -6.19
N GLU A 119 4.39 3.20 -4.94
CA GLU A 119 5.30 4.05 -4.14
C GLU A 119 6.66 4.17 -4.85
N SER A 120 7.30 3.05 -5.20
CA SER A 120 8.61 3.05 -5.86
C SER A 120 8.61 3.72 -7.25
N LEU A 121 7.52 3.53 -8.00
CA LEU A 121 7.33 4.08 -9.35
C LEU A 121 7.06 5.59 -9.30
N SER A 122 6.14 6.03 -8.45
CA SER A 122 5.79 7.44 -8.29
C SER A 122 6.92 8.24 -7.67
N PHE A 123 7.69 7.66 -6.73
CA PHE A 123 8.88 8.29 -6.19
C PHE A 123 9.99 8.43 -7.25
N GLN A 124 10.24 7.43 -8.09
CA GLN A 124 11.21 7.58 -9.19
C GLN A 124 10.76 8.68 -10.16
N HIS A 125 9.52 8.63 -10.61
CA HIS A 125 8.96 9.62 -11.55
C HIS A 125 9.02 11.05 -10.98
N TYR A 126 8.73 11.24 -9.69
CA TYR A 126 8.87 12.54 -9.02
C TYR A 126 10.33 13.02 -8.98
N LEU A 127 11.31 12.15 -8.73
CA LEU A 127 12.72 12.54 -8.76
C LEU A 127 13.15 12.96 -10.17
N GLU A 128 12.66 12.27 -11.21
CA GLU A 128 12.99 12.54 -12.62
C GLU A 128 12.30 13.80 -13.19
N SER A 129 11.05 14.06 -12.82
CA SER A 129 10.20 15.09 -13.44
C SER A 129 9.71 16.20 -12.51
N GLN A 130 9.85 16.03 -11.19
CA GLN A 130 9.14 16.80 -10.16
C GLN A 130 7.62 16.86 -10.42
N SER A 131 7.01 15.74 -10.83
CA SER A 131 5.55 15.60 -10.97
C SER A 131 5.06 14.30 -10.35
N LEU A 132 3.75 14.18 -10.13
CA LEU A 132 3.13 12.90 -9.80
C LEU A 132 2.80 12.16 -11.10
N ILE A 133 3.17 10.89 -11.21
CA ILE A 133 2.75 10.00 -12.30
C ILE A 133 1.22 9.85 -12.25
N SER A 134 0.53 9.99 -13.39
CA SER A 134 -0.94 9.91 -13.41
C SER A 134 -1.44 8.49 -13.14
N TYR A 135 -2.71 8.36 -12.75
CA TYR A 135 -3.35 7.06 -12.56
C TYR A 135 -3.39 6.25 -13.87
N GLU A 136 -3.65 6.92 -15.01
CA GLU A 136 -3.74 6.31 -16.33
C GLU A 136 -2.37 5.84 -16.85
N GLU A 137 -1.30 6.57 -16.56
CA GLU A 137 0.06 6.12 -16.86
C GLU A 137 0.48 4.96 -15.96
N SER A 138 0.15 5.04 -14.66
CA SER A 138 0.38 3.96 -13.69
C SER A 138 -0.34 2.66 -14.07
N CYS A 139 -1.59 2.76 -14.55
CA CYS A 139 -2.36 1.62 -15.07
C CYS A 139 -1.67 0.98 -16.27
N LYS A 140 -1.20 1.78 -17.26
CA LYS A 140 -0.48 1.27 -18.43
C LYS A 140 0.80 0.55 -18.03
N LYS A 141 1.63 1.21 -17.19
CA LYS A 141 2.89 0.62 -16.73
C LYS A 141 2.69 -0.68 -15.96
N LEU A 142 1.64 -0.81 -15.12
CA LEU A 142 1.35 -2.09 -14.45
C LEU A 142 0.83 -3.15 -15.44
N ALA A 143 -0.09 -2.77 -16.34
CA ALA A 143 -0.65 -3.69 -17.34
C ALA A 143 0.43 -4.32 -18.23
N GLU A 144 1.43 -3.54 -18.64
CA GLU A 144 2.60 -3.97 -19.44
C GLU A 144 3.51 -5.00 -18.72
N LEU A 145 3.44 -5.12 -17.39
CA LEU A 145 4.19 -6.14 -16.64
C LEU A 145 3.51 -7.51 -16.61
N GLY A 146 2.26 -7.61 -17.06
CA GLY A 146 1.51 -8.88 -17.09
C GLY A 146 1.88 -9.81 -18.25
N ASP A 147 2.50 -9.27 -19.31
CA ASP A 147 3.08 -10.01 -20.45
C ASP A 147 2.08 -11.00 -21.10
N GLU A 148 2.53 -12.19 -21.54
CA GLU A 148 1.67 -13.31 -21.98
C GLU A 148 0.56 -13.72 -21.00
N GLY A 149 0.57 -13.24 -19.75
CA GLY A 149 -0.46 -13.54 -18.76
C GLY A 149 -1.73 -12.69 -18.88
N GLY A 150 -1.71 -11.66 -19.72
CA GLY A 150 -2.78 -10.68 -19.83
C GLY A 150 -2.46 -9.41 -19.04
N ALA A 151 -3.29 -8.37 -19.23
CA ALA A 151 -3.11 -7.10 -18.53
C ALA A 151 -3.41 -7.24 -17.03
N LEU A 152 -2.55 -6.67 -16.20
CA LEU A 152 -2.80 -6.51 -14.76
C LEU A 152 -3.67 -5.28 -14.50
N LEU A 153 -4.58 -5.40 -13.53
CA LEU A 153 -5.48 -4.31 -13.12
C LEU A 153 -4.94 -3.61 -11.87
N LEU A 154 -4.56 -2.34 -12.03
CA LEU A 154 -4.37 -1.42 -10.92
C LEU A 154 -5.74 -0.96 -10.41
N THR A 155 -5.92 -0.83 -9.10
CA THR A 155 -7.12 -0.21 -8.51
C THR A 155 -6.83 1.25 -8.12
N PRO A 156 -7.86 2.14 -8.08
CA PRO A 156 -7.69 3.48 -7.55
C PRO A 156 -7.23 3.47 -6.08
N GLU A 157 -7.67 2.47 -5.31
CA GLU A 157 -7.30 2.24 -3.91
C GLU A 157 -5.78 1.96 -3.78
N ASP A 158 -5.25 1.01 -4.56
CA ASP A 158 -3.82 0.68 -4.59
C ASP A 158 -2.95 1.89 -4.97
N TYR A 159 -3.39 2.66 -5.96
CA TYR A 159 -2.69 3.87 -6.41
C TYR A 159 -2.67 4.95 -5.33
N ILE A 160 -3.85 5.31 -4.77
CA ILE A 160 -3.95 6.36 -3.75
C ILE A 160 -3.14 5.98 -2.49
N LEU A 161 -3.20 4.72 -2.05
CA LEU A 161 -2.43 4.26 -0.88
C LEU A 161 -0.91 4.27 -1.14
N GLY A 162 -0.45 3.89 -2.35
CA GLY A 162 0.96 4.02 -2.74
C GLY A 162 1.44 5.47 -2.85
N VAL A 163 0.57 6.40 -3.29
CA VAL A 163 0.86 7.84 -3.29
C VAL A 163 0.95 8.40 -1.87
N PHE A 164 0.12 7.93 -0.93
CA PHE A 164 0.24 8.30 0.49
C PHE A 164 1.59 7.89 1.10
N ASP A 165 2.07 6.67 0.84
CA ASP A 165 3.37 6.23 1.35
C ASP A 165 4.53 6.97 0.67
N MET A 166 4.41 7.30 -0.62
CA MET A 166 5.39 8.12 -1.34
C MET A 166 5.62 9.49 -0.69
N VAL A 167 4.59 10.12 -0.06
CA VAL A 167 4.79 11.35 0.72
C VAL A 167 5.70 11.13 1.96
N GLY A 168 5.74 9.92 2.51
CA GLY A 168 6.69 9.52 3.55
C GLY A 168 8.13 9.52 3.02
N GLU A 169 8.37 8.99 1.82
CA GLU A 169 9.69 9.00 1.19
C GLU A 169 10.07 10.40 0.66
N LEU A 170 9.10 11.27 0.28
CA LEU A 170 9.36 12.70 0.04
C LEU A 170 9.84 13.42 1.31
N MET A 171 9.19 13.18 2.46
CA MET A 171 9.62 13.73 3.75
C MET A 171 11.05 13.31 4.07
N ARG A 172 11.34 12.01 3.91
CA ARG A 172 12.68 11.44 4.14
C ARG A 172 13.73 12.04 3.20
N PHE A 173 13.40 12.20 1.93
CA PHE A 173 14.25 12.82 0.92
C PHE A 173 14.54 14.29 1.26
N ALA A 174 13.49 15.07 1.58
CA ALA A 174 13.59 16.48 1.94
C ALA A 174 14.46 16.72 3.20
N VAL A 175 14.24 15.94 4.27
CA VAL A 175 15.01 16.04 5.51
C VAL A 175 16.46 15.63 5.28
N THR A 176 16.70 14.52 4.56
CA THR A 176 18.07 14.05 4.25
C THR A 176 18.82 15.03 3.36
N ALA A 177 18.13 15.67 2.41
CA ALA A 177 18.72 16.71 1.57
C ALA A 177 19.03 17.97 2.38
N MET A 178 18.08 18.53 3.15
CA MET A 178 18.33 19.70 4.00
C MET A 178 19.54 19.49 4.94
N ALA A 179 19.65 18.30 5.54
CA ALA A 179 20.78 17.94 6.42
C ALA A 179 22.13 17.80 5.70
N THR A 180 22.16 17.69 4.36
CA THR A 180 23.40 17.49 3.57
C THR A 180 23.75 18.64 2.61
N SER A 181 22.77 19.47 2.21
CA SER A 181 22.97 20.63 1.33
C SER A 181 22.76 21.98 2.02
N GLY A 182 22.09 22.01 3.18
CA GLY A 182 21.66 23.27 3.82
C GLY A 182 20.48 23.96 3.11
N ALA A 183 19.77 23.27 2.21
CA ALA A 183 18.60 23.80 1.51
C ALA A 183 17.59 22.69 1.13
N LEU A 184 16.32 23.04 0.94
CA LEU A 184 15.35 22.11 0.33
C LEU A 184 15.69 21.86 -1.15
N PRO A 185 15.56 20.62 -1.65
CA PRO A 185 15.55 20.36 -3.08
C PRO A 185 14.38 21.07 -3.77
N GLY A 186 14.62 21.47 -5.01
CA GLY A 186 13.63 22.04 -5.92
C GLY A 186 14.12 21.97 -7.36
N GLY A 187 13.19 22.19 -8.28
CA GLY A 187 13.44 22.32 -9.71
C GLY A 187 13.00 23.69 -10.21
N GLU A 188 12.78 23.81 -11.52
CA GLU A 188 12.29 25.05 -12.12
C GLU A 188 10.84 25.36 -11.69
N SER A 189 10.55 26.65 -11.49
CA SER A 189 9.21 27.10 -11.10
C SER A 189 8.19 26.75 -12.19
N ARG A 190 7.18 25.93 -11.83
CA ARG A 190 6.13 25.47 -12.74
C ARG A 190 5.42 26.67 -13.39
N ARG A 191 5.58 26.85 -14.70
CA ARG A 191 4.76 27.80 -15.47
C ARG A 191 3.30 27.39 -15.32
N GLN A 192 2.45 28.27 -14.78
CA GLN A 192 1.02 28.03 -14.79
C GLN A 192 0.50 28.02 -16.23
N PRO A 193 -0.51 27.21 -16.57
CA PRO A 193 -1.25 27.38 -17.81
C PRO A 193 -1.85 28.79 -17.81
N VAL A 194 -1.43 29.64 -18.75
CA VAL A 194 -2.05 30.95 -18.94
C VAL A 194 -3.49 30.71 -19.36
N PRO A 195 -4.50 31.27 -18.67
CA PRO A 195 -5.89 31.14 -19.10
C PRO A 195 -6.03 31.83 -20.45
N THR A 196 -6.26 31.04 -21.50
CA THR A 196 -6.47 31.52 -22.86
C THR A 196 -7.86 32.15 -22.99
N HIS A 197 -8.00 33.36 -22.45
CA HIS A 197 -9.12 34.25 -22.74
C HIS A 197 -9.21 34.43 -24.27
N ALA A 198 -10.26 33.90 -24.87
CA ALA A 198 -10.44 33.88 -26.31
C ALA A 198 -10.60 35.32 -26.84
N SER A 199 -9.54 35.85 -27.45
CA SER A 199 -9.48 37.22 -27.97
C SER A 199 -10.25 37.36 -29.29
N GLY A 200 -11.58 37.39 -29.19
CA GLY A 200 -12.46 37.89 -30.25
C GLY A 200 -12.23 39.40 -30.45
N SER A 201 -11.23 39.75 -31.26
CA SER A 201 -10.81 41.14 -31.45
C SER A 201 -11.56 41.82 -32.61
N SER A 202 -12.21 42.94 -32.31
CA SER A 202 -12.67 43.91 -33.32
C SER A 202 -12.83 45.30 -32.68
N GLY A 203 -12.09 46.31 -33.14
CA GLY A 203 -12.40 47.72 -32.87
C GLY A 203 -11.30 48.60 -32.26
N THR A 204 -10.56 49.30 -33.13
CA THR A 204 -10.20 50.74 -33.04
C THR A 204 -9.62 51.36 -31.75
N ALA A 205 -8.34 51.71 -31.86
CA ALA A 205 -7.76 53.06 -31.69
C ALA A 205 -7.69 53.78 -30.31
N GLU A 206 -6.44 54.07 -29.92
CA GLU A 206 -5.91 55.30 -29.30
C GLU A 206 -6.59 55.94 -28.07
N GLN A 207 -5.92 55.83 -26.91
CA GLN A 207 -5.56 57.02 -26.14
C GLN A 207 -4.31 56.82 -25.25
N LYS A 208 -3.94 57.88 -24.51
CA LYS A 208 -2.60 58.16 -23.98
C LYS A 208 -2.50 58.00 -22.46
N ASP A 209 -1.26 57.88 -21.99
CA ASP A 209 -0.73 58.29 -20.67
C ASP A 209 -1.59 58.00 -19.42
N GLU A 210 -1.27 56.91 -18.72
CA GLU A 210 -1.09 57.00 -17.26
C GLU A 210 -0.03 55.98 -16.79
N GLN A 211 0.98 56.46 -16.06
CA GLN A 211 2.13 55.63 -15.63
C GLN A 211 1.81 54.98 -14.27
N MET A 212 1.19 53.81 -14.32
CA MET A 212 1.10 52.92 -13.16
C MET A 212 2.46 52.25 -12.93
N ASP A 213 2.96 52.30 -11.69
CA ASP A 213 4.13 51.52 -11.28
C ASP A 213 3.81 50.03 -11.46
N VAL A 214 4.52 49.36 -12.38
CA VAL A 214 4.38 47.92 -12.57
C VAL A 214 5.18 47.25 -11.46
N ASP A 215 4.48 46.58 -10.55
CA ASP A 215 5.06 45.83 -9.44
C ASP A 215 6.32 45.07 -9.89
N VAL A 216 7.44 45.34 -9.21
CA VAL A 216 8.71 44.65 -9.44
C VAL A 216 8.42 43.16 -9.43
N PRO A 217 8.68 42.41 -10.53
CA PRO A 217 8.15 41.05 -10.69
C PRO A 217 8.72 40.15 -9.60
N GLU A 218 7.91 39.93 -8.56
CA GLU A 218 8.31 39.22 -7.36
C GLU A 218 8.73 37.82 -7.76
N GLN A 219 10.03 37.53 -7.62
CA GLN A 219 10.63 36.31 -8.13
C GLN A 219 10.16 35.13 -7.29
N LYS A 220 9.00 34.59 -7.68
CA LYS A 220 8.28 33.53 -6.98
C LYS A 220 9.27 32.44 -6.54
N PRO A 221 9.35 32.12 -5.24
CA PRO A 221 10.43 31.30 -4.71
C PRO A 221 10.50 29.94 -5.43
N PRO A 222 11.70 29.40 -5.66
CA PRO A 222 11.89 28.22 -6.48
C PRO A 222 11.09 27.03 -5.93
N ARG A 223 10.40 26.35 -6.84
CA ARG A 223 9.47 25.27 -6.51
C ARG A 223 10.21 24.10 -5.86
N ASN A 224 9.94 23.89 -4.58
CA ASN A 224 10.66 22.97 -3.71
C ASN A 224 9.76 21.83 -3.20
N VAL A 225 10.36 20.79 -2.61
CA VAL A 225 9.64 19.59 -2.13
C VAL A 225 8.54 19.91 -1.11
N LEU A 226 8.71 20.91 -0.24
CA LEU A 226 7.68 21.27 0.73
C LEU A 226 6.45 21.86 0.04
N GLU A 227 6.64 22.68 -0.99
CA GLU A 227 5.55 23.22 -1.80
C GLU A 227 4.76 22.09 -2.48
N ASP A 228 5.46 21.10 -3.04
CA ASP A 228 4.86 19.91 -3.66
C ASP A 228 4.14 19.00 -2.64
N MET A 229 4.71 18.82 -1.45
CA MET A 229 4.09 18.05 -0.38
C MET A 229 2.83 18.73 0.17
N ARG A 230 2.78 20.08 0.19
CA ARG A 230 1.59 20.85 0.53
C ARG A 230 0.52 20.77 -0.58
N GLU A 231 0.92 20.81 -1.84
CA GLU A 231 0.03 20.59 -2.98
C GLU A 231 -0.58 19.17 -2.93
N LEU A 232 0.23 18.13 -2.76
CA LEU A 232 -0.23 16.74 -2.59
C LEU A 232 -1.17 16.60 -1.39
N ARG A 233 -0.80 17.14 -0.23
CA ARG A 233 -1.65 17.16 0.96
C ARG A 233 -3.02 17.79 0.67
N THR A 234 -3.05 18.93 0.00
CA THR A 234 -4.29 19.67 -0.30
C THR A 234 -5.24 18.84 -1.19
N HIS A 235 -4.71 18.14 -2.19
CA HIS A 235 -5.50 17.27 -3.06
C HIS A 235 -5.97 15.99 -2.34
N LEU A 236 -5.11 15.40 -1.49
CA LEU A 236 -5.45 14.18 -0.74
C LEU A 236 -6.46 14.46 0.39
N GLU A 237 -6.35 15.58 1.12
CA GLU A 237 -7.35 16.03 2.10
C GLU A 237 -8.69 16.45 1.45
N GLY A 238 -8.71 16.65 0.13
CA GLY A 238 -9.91 16.95 -0.65
C GLY A 238 -10.65 15.73 -1.23
N LEU A 239 -10.21 14.50 -0.92
CA LEU A 239 -10.86 13.27 -1.41
C LEU A 239 -12.13 12.94 -0.59
N ASP A 240 -13.28 12.90 -1.26
CA ASP A 240 -14.51 12.31 -0.71
C ASP A 240 -14.54 10.79 -0.96
N ILE A 241 -14.70 9.99 0.10
CA ILE A 241 -14.50 8.53 0.08
C ILE A 241 -15.74 7.81 0.61
N GLY A 242 -16.48 7.17 -0.31
CA GLY A 242 -17.74 6.51 0.00
C GLY A 242 -17.65 5.08 0.57
N ASP A 243 -16.54 4.35 0.38
CA ASP A 243 -16.36 3.04 1.03
C ASP A 243 -15.70 3.18 2.40
N ARG A 244 -16.30 2.49 3.38
CA ARG A 244 -15.84 2.53 4.78
C ARG A 244 -14.47 1.91 4.98
N LYS A 245 -14.11 0.84 4.25
CA LYS A 245 -12.83 0.15 4.47
C LYS A 245 -11.68 0.92 3.83
N PHE A 246 -11.91 1.45 2.63
CA PHE A 246 -10.95 2.36 2.02
C PHE A 246 -10.80 3.66 2.84
N SER A 247 -11.89 4.23 3.37
CA SER A 247 -11.83 5.37 4.31
C SER A 247 -11.00 5.03 5.55
N ASP A 248 -11.30 3.92 6.24
CA ASP A 248 -10.57 3.51 7.44
C ASP A 248 -9.04 3.51 7.21
N ASP A 249 -8.55 3.02 6.07
CA ASP A 249 -7.11 2.98 5.77
C ASP A 249 -6.57 4.32 5.26
N VAL A 250 -7.35 5.09 4.49
CA VAL A 250 -6.98 6.45 4.08
C VAL A 250 -6.88 7.38 5.29
N ASP A 251 -7.79 7.32 6.27
CA ASP A 251 -7.74 8.15 7.48
C ASP A 251 -6.43 7.94 8.27
N LYS A 252 -5.97 6.69 8.38
CA LYS A 252 -4.65 6.34 8.97
C LYS A 252 -3.52 6.99 8.17
N LYS A 253 -3.52 6.83 6.84
CA LYS A 253 -2.50 7.39 5.94
C LYS A 253 -2.50 8.92 5.94
N MET A 254 -3.67 9.56 6.01
CA MET A 254 -3.86 11.00 6.11
C MET A 254 -3.24 11.56 7.39
N GLY A 255 -3.39 10.84 8.51
CA GLY A 255 -2.68 11.13 9.76
C GLY A 255 -1.16 11.08 9.62
N VAL A 256 -0.62 10.03 8.98
CA VAL A 256 0.82 9.90 8.70
C VAL A 256 1.31 11.02 7.76
N MET A 257 0.55 11.32 6.71
CA MET A 257 0.87 12.36 5.73
C MET A 257 0.97 13.75 6.37
N ARG A 258 0.01 14.15 7.22
CA ARG A 258 0.06 15.42 7.97
C ARG A 258 1.35 15.53 8.79
N ASN A 259 1.65 14.49 9.58
CA ASN A 259 2.90 14.38 10.33
C ASN A 259 4.17 14.45 9.43
N CYS A 260 4.10 13.95 8.19
CA CYS A 260 5.22 14.01 7.24
C CYS A 260 5.44 15.43 6.69
N VAL A 261 4.37 16.17 6.37
CA VAL A 261 4.46 17.59 5.96
C VAL A 261 5.01 18.42 7.13
N GLU A 262 4.42 18.30 8.31
CA GLU A 262 4.83 19.03 9.51
C GLU A 262 6.30 18.81 9.89
N LYS A 263 6.85 17.61 9.68
CA LYS A 263 8.28 17.34 9.89
C LYS A 263 9.19 18.13 8.95
N VAL A 264 8.82 18.26 7.67
CA VAL A 264 9.58 19.07 6.69
C VAL A 264 9.44 20.55 7.00
N GLU A 265 8.25 21.02 7.39
CA GLU A 265 8.02 22.41 7.81
C GLU A 265 8.85 22.80 9.03
N ASN A 266 8.84 21.97 10.08
CA ASN A 266 9.63 22.19 11.29
C ASN A 266 11.15 22.12 11.04
N ALA A 267 11.60 21.22 10.16
CA ALA A 267 13.01 21.14 9.76
C ALA A 267 13.45 22.39 8.96
N LEU A 268 12.62 22.87 8.03
CA LEU A 268 12.87 24.11 7.28
C LEU A 268 12.86 25.35 8.20
N TYR A 269 11.87 25.45 9.10
CA TYR A 269 11.79 26.52 10.11
C TYR A 269 13.06 26.56 10.96
N GLY A 270 13.49 25.39 11.47
CA GLY A 270 14.73 25.25 12.22
C GLY A 270 15.96 25.69 11.43
N LEU A 271 16.04 25.33 10.14
CA LEU A 271 17.14 25.71 9.25
C LEU A 271 17.18 27.22 8.96
N ILE A 272 16.03 27.83 8.60
CA ILE A 272 15.95 29.26 8.26
C ILE A 272 16.24 30.16 9.46
N ILE A 273 15.77 29.80 10.66
CA ILE A 273 15.85 30.66 11.84
C ILE A 273 17.11 30.35 12.65
N ARG A 274 17.33 29.10 13.09
CA ARG A 274 18.53 28.76 13.89
C ARG A 274 19.83 28.88 13.07
N GLY A 275 19.74 28.78 11.74
CA GLY A 275 20.84 29.04 10.82
C GLY A 275 21.23 30.53 10.71
N ARG A 276 20.37 31.46 11.16
CA ARG A 276 20.70 32.89 11.29
C ARG A 276 21.24 33.25 12.68
N GLU A 277 21.03 32.40 13.67
CA GLU A 277 21.37 32.64 15.09
C GLU A 277 22.75 32.08 15.51
N ARG A 278 23.34 31.14 14.76
CA ARG A 278 24.52 30.38 15.20
C ARG A 278 25.79 30.68 14.36
N PRO A 279 26.91 31.09 14.99
CA PRO A 279 28.16 31.35 14.28
C PRO A 279 28.77 30.11 13.59
N LYS A 280 29.58 30.35 12.55
CA LYS A 280 30.41 29.31 11.92
C LYS A 280 31.31 28.64 12.99
N GLY A 281 31.21 27.32 13.10
CA GLY A 281 31.97 26.52 14.06
C GLY A 281 31.18 26.09 15.32
N TRP A 282 29.94 26.55 15.50
CA TRP A 282 29.10 26.05 16.60
C TRP A 282 28.65 24.60 16.33
N MET A 283 29.12 23.66 17.14
CA MET A 283 28.62 22.28 17.16
C MET A 283 27.53 22.12 18.24
N PRO A 284 26.47 21.34 17.99
CA PRO A 284 25.56 20.91 19.04
C PRO A 284 26.30 20.07 20.09
N ASP A 285 25.98 20.28 21.36
CA ASP A 285 26.25 19.26 22.37
C ASP A 285 25.43 18.00 22.03
N LEU A 286 26.08 16.84 22.02
CA LEU A 286 25.51 15.62 21.44
C LEU A 286 24.66 14.81 22.43
N GLY A 287 24.56 15.25 23.69
CA GLY A 287 23.89 14.51 24.78
C GLY A 287 22.43 14.10 24.52
N ASP A 288 21.65 14.88 23.76
CA ASP A 288 20.26 14.54 23.42
C ASP A 288 20.13 13.76 22.09
N VAL A 289 21.20 13.62 21.31
CA VAL A 289 21.11 13.05 19.95
C VAL A 289 21.13 11.52 19.96
N ASP A 290 21.51 10.86 21.06
CA ASP A 290 21.46 9.39 21.17
C ASP A 290 20.03 8.83 21.02
N SER A 291 19.00 9.61 21.39
CA SER A 291 17.59 9.27 21.14
C SER A 291 17.18 9.37 19.66
N ALA A 292 17.92 10.11 18.83
CA ALA A 292 17.64 10.33 17.41
C ALA A 292 18.55 9.52 16.47
N ALA A 293 19.83 9.37 16.83
CA ALA A 293 20.80 8.55 16.10
C ALA A 293 20.48 7.05 16.24
N GLY A 294 20.13 6.59 17.46
CA GLY A 294 19.71 5.20 17.71
C GLY A 294 18.43 4.80 16.98
N ALA A 295 17.56 5.77 16.67
CA ALA A 295 16.34 5.51 15.91
C ALA A 295 16.61 5.12 14.43
N GLY A 296 17.70 5.62 13.84
CA GLY A 296 17.98 5.53 12.40
C GLY A 296 18.09 4.12 11.80
N LEU A 297 18.24 3.08 12.65
CA LEU A 297 18.35 1.68 12.24
C LEU A 297 17.12 0.82 12.59
N ASN A 298 16.14 1.34 13.36
CA ASN A 298 15.08 0.51 13.96
C ASN A 298 13.68 0.70 13.34
N TRP A 299 13.47 1.67 12.44
CA TRP A 299 12.14 1.94 11.84
C TRP A 299 11.54 0.79 11.03
N LEU A 300 12.34 -0.19 10.58
CA LEU A 300 11.85 -1.39 9.88
C LEU A 300 11.26 -2.46 10.82
N ALA A 301 11.47 -2.37 12.13
CA ALA A 301 11.01 -3.37 13.11
C ALA A 301 9.57 -3.13 13.61
N GLY A 302 8.96 -1.98 13.30
CA GLY A 302 7.70 -1.53 13.92
C GLY A 302 6.40 -2.02 13.27
N TRP A 303 6.43 -2.61 12.07
CA TRP A 303 5.22 -2.99 11.36
C TRP A 303 4.75 -4.41 11.75
N PRO A 304 3.50 -4.62 12.18
CA PRO A 304 3.02 -5.95 12.57
C PRO A 304 2.94 -6.91 11.38
N VAL A 305 3.83 -7.91 11.37
CA VAL A 305 3.70 -9.08 10.48
C VAL A 305 2.38 -9.80 10.80
N PRO A 306 1.50 -10.07 9.81
CA PRO A 306 0.29 -10.85 10.04
C PRO A 306 0.63 -12.24 10.60
N ARG A 307 0.04 -12.61 11.74
CA ARG A 307 0.29 -13.90 12.40
C ARG A 307 -0.33 -15.06 11.60
N GLY A 308 0.42 -15.56 10.62
CA GLY A 308 0.22 -16.89 10.05
C GLY A 308 0.59 -17.98 11.06
N LEU A 309 0.06 -19.19 10.86
CA LEU A 309 0.19 -20.30 11.82
C LEU A 309 1.63 -20.80 11.96
N ASN A 310 1.97 -21.27 13.17
CA ASN A 310 3.21 -22.00 13.45
C ASN A 310 3.23 -23.34 12.69
N HIS A 311 4.06 -23.46 11.66
CA HIS A 311 4.54 -24.77 11.20
C HIS A 311 5.86 -25.11 11.91
N ARG A 312 5.87 -26.23 12.65
CA ARG A 312 7.11 -26.89 13.07
C ARG A 312 7.82 -27.45 11.82
N GLN A 313 9.11 -27.16 11.67
CA GLN A 313 10.00 -27.98 10.87
C GLN A 313 10.40 -29.23 11.68
N PRO A 314 10.54 -30.42 11.05
CA PRO A 314 11.12 -31.60 11.70
C PRO A 314 12.65 -31.50 11.74
N SER A 315 13.27 -32.21 12.68
CA SER A 315 14.73 -32.35 12.77
C SER A 315 15.11 -33.82 12.88
N ASP A 316 15.77 -34.37 11.85
CA ASP A 316 16.34 -35.72 11.89
C ASP A 316 17.70 -35.73 12.59
N SER A 317 17.88 -36.63 13.57
CA SER A 317 18.92 -37.68 13.52
C SER A 317 18.97 -38.55 14.79
N THR A 318 18.70 -39.85 14.62
CA THR A 318 19.38 -41.02 15.24
C THR A 318 19.90 -40.97 16.69
N ALA A 319 19.21 -41.65 17.62
CA ALA A 319 19.79 -42.43 18.74
C ALA A 319 18.76 -43.46 19.28
N PRO A 320 19.16 -44.63 19.85
CA PRO A 320 18.24 -45.73 20.20
C PRO A 320 17.66 -45.66 21.63
N PRO A 321 16.53 -46.37 21.91
CA PRO A 321 15.80 -46.25 23.18
C PRO A 321 16.13 -47.32 24.24
N THR A 322 15.96 -46.97 25.52
CA THR A 322 15.82 -47.90 26.66
C THR A 322 14.72 -47.39 27.62
N PRO A 323 14.11 -48.25 28.46
CA PRO A 323 12.70 -48.07 28.86
C PRO A 323 12.46 -47.22 30.12
N ALA A 324 11.27 -46.61 30.19
CA ALA A 324 10.77 -45.87 31.34
C ALA A 324 10.04 -46.77 32.36
N THR A 325 9.98 -46.33 33.61
CA THR A 325 9.04 -46.80 34.66
C THR A 325 8.23 -45.62 35.22
N PRO A 326 7.04 -45.83 35.83
CA PRO A 326 6.00 -44.77 35.88
C PRO A 326 5.55 -44.31 37.29
N SER A 327 4.69 -43.29 37.32
CA SER A 327 3.88 -42.79 38.49
C SER A 327 4.66 -41.96 39.53
N THR A 328 4.12 -40.99 40.28
CA THR A 328 2.83 -40.24 40.38
C THR A 328 3.18 -38.72 40.53
N LEU A 329 2.34 -37.69 40.69
CA LEU A 329 0.92 -37.41 41.06
C LEU A 329 0.34 -36.40 40.02
N SER A 330 -0.59 -35.46 40.31
CA SER A 330 -2.02 -35.48 40.68
C SER A 330 -2.56 -34.03 40.51
N ASP A 331 -3.87 -33.83 40.65
CA ASP A 331 -4.57 -32.56 40.95
C ASP A 331 -4.58 -31.43 39.89
N MET A 332 -5.66 -31.41 39.10
CA MET A 332 -6.20 -30.22 38.41
C MET A 332 -7.75 -30.26 38.49
N PRO A 333 -8.44 -29.19 38.93
CA PRO A 333 -9.88 -29.22 39.19
C PRO A 333 -10.75 -29.03 37.93
N ILE A 334 -11.87 -29.74 37.87
CA ILE A 334 -12.83 -29.71 36.75
C ILE A 334 -13.77 -28.50 36.87
N VAL A 335 -13.67 -27.56 35.93
CA VAL A 335 -14.67 -26.48 35.77
C VAL A 335 -15.87 -27.00 34.98
N ARG A 336 -17.07 -27.01 35.59
CA ARG A 336 -18.31 -27.41 34.93
C ARG A 336 -18.85 -26.30 34.03
N ALA A 337 -19.20 -26.64 32.79
CA ALA A 337 -19.97 -25.75 31.92
C ALA A 337 -21.40 -25.54 32.46
N ARG A 338 -21.95 -24.34 32.27
CA ARG A 338 -23.39 -24.07 32.43
C ARG A 338 -24.10 -24.27 31.08
N PRO A 339 -25.35 -24.79 31.07
CA PRO A 339 -26.16 -24.83 29.85
C PRO A 339 -26.63 -23.43 29.45
N LEU A 340 -26.75 -23.21 28.14
CA LEU A 340 -27.39 -22.01 27.58
C LEU A 340 -28.92 -22.17 27.64
N THR A 341 -29.61 -21.16 28.16
CA THR A 341 -31.06 -21.01 28.02
C THR A 341 -31.36 -20.16 26.79
N LEU A 342 -32.23 -20.67 25.92
CA LEU A 342 -32.75 -19.95 24.76
C LEU A 342 -33.92 -19.06 25.20
N ASP A 343 -33.92 -17.79 24.83
CA ASP A 343 -35.06 -16.87 25.02
C ASP A 343 -35.50 -16.28 23.67
N GLN A 344 -36.81 -16.03 23.53
CA GLN A 344 -37.46 -15.57 22.30
C GLN A 344 -38.37 -14.37 22.60
N THR A 345 -37.89 -13.15 22.35
CA THR A 345 -38.73 -11.95 22.41
C THR A 345 -38.61 -11.10 21.14
N THR A 346 -39.73 -10.94 20.43
CA THR A 346 -39.83 -10.17 19.20
C THR A 346 -40.04 -8.68 19.48
N THR A 347 -39.14 -7.81 18.99
CA THR A 347 -39.47 -6.41 18.67
C THR A 347 -38.50 -5.89 17.59
N GLY A 348 -38.88 -5.13 16.56
CA GLY A 348 -40.24 -4.66 16.23
C GLY A 348 -40.33 -3.16 15.94
N TYR A 349 -39.35 -2.56 15.26
CA TYR A 349 -39.43 -1.16 14.80
C TYR A 349 -39.03 -1.02 13.33
N ALA A 350 -39.91 -0.40 12.54
CA ALA A 350 -39.66 -0.01 11.17
C ALA A 350 -39.37 1.50 11.08
N LEU A 351 -38.50 1.90 10.15
CA LEU A 351 -38.33 3.31 9.77
C LEU A 351 -38.91 3.53 8.37
N ALA A 352 -39.72 4.57 8.20
CA ALA A 352 -40.50 4.78 6.99
C ALA A 352 -39.71 5.45 5.85
N VAL A 353 -39.79 4.88 4.65
CA VAL A 353 -39.31 5.52 3.41
C VAL A 353 -40.42 6.42 2.85
N ARG A 354 -40.14 7.71 2.68
CA ARG A 354 -41.02 8.63 1.94
C ARG A 354 -40.78 8.48 0.43
N PRO A 355 -41.81 8.26 -0.41
CA PRO A 355 -41.64 8.23 -1.86
C PRO A 355 -41.43 9.64 -2.43
N GLY A 356 -40.39 9.81 -3.25
CA GLY A 356 -40.15 11.04 -4.02
C GLY A 356 -41.16 11.22 -5.17
N ARG A 357 -41.37 12.48 -5.57
CA ARG A 357 -42.28 12.82 -6.69
C ARG A 357 -41.79 12.22 -8.01
N ARG A 358 -42.68 11.60 -8.77
CA ARG A 358 -42.51 11.46 -10.23
C ARG A 358 -42.78 12.81 -10.89
N VAL A 359 -42.02 13.13 -11.93
CA VAL A 359 -42.35 14.18 -12.91
C VAL A 359 -42.52 13.48 -14.26
N SER A 360 -43.66 13.69 -14.92
CA SER A 360 -43.95 13.12 -16.23
C SER A 360 -43.65 14.14 -17.33
N PRO A 361 -42.93 13.79 -18.40
CA PRO A 361 -42.85 14.64 -19.59
C PRO A 361 -44.20 14.64 -20.32
N SER A 362 -44.64 15.81 -20.80
CA SER A 362 -45.85 15.94 -21.61
C SER A 362 -45.57 15.61 -23.08
N VAL A 363 -46.49 14.91 -23.73
CA VAL A 363 -46.51 14.76 -25.19
C VAL A 363 -47.13 16.02 -25.81
N ALA A 364 -46.52 16.56 -26.86
CA ALA A 364 -47.13 17.53 -27.75
C ALA A 364 -46.44 17.50 -29.12
N SER A 365 -47.18 17.11 -30.16
CA SER A 365 -46.80 17.24 -31.57
C SER A 365 -48.03 17.73 -32.34
N PRO A 366 -47.85 18.65 -33.30
CA PRO A 366 -48.47 18.58 -34.62
C PRO A 366 -47.70 17.58 -35.51
#